data_AF-A0ABD7HLU8-F1
#
_entry.id   AF-A0ABD7HLU8-F1
#
_cell.length_a   1.000
_cell.length_b   1.000
_cell.length_c   1.000
_cell.angle_alpha   90.00
_cell.angle_beta   90.00
_cell.angle_gamma   90.00
#
_symmetry.space_group_name_H-M   'P 1'
#
loop_
_entity.id
_entity.type
_entity.pdbx_description
1 polymer ?
#
loop_
_entity_poly.entity_id
_entity_poly.type
_entity_poly.pdbx_seq_one_letter_code
_entity_poly.pdbx_strand_id
1 'polypeptide(L)'
;MSADEDPDYYRVFTAEYNWLRSFRMSDAAIARHFKCSGDVLMKRLQRAGLRSEALSPDAEVDAALQGFIAEGKPFDSWAFPLAADPELVKAAITVAVRRGLITRVGDRKGLKGKRGIYQRSRPSASAGGLIQVVA
;
A
#
# COMPACT_ATOMS: atom_id res chain seq x y z
N MET A 1 -14.96 -28.63 -13.65
CA MET A 1 -15.44 -27.80 -12.53
C MET A 1 -14.30 -26.87 -12.15
N SER A 2 -14.43 -25.59 -12.47
CA SER A 2 -13.42 -24.59 -12.10
C SER A 2 -13.56 -24.31 -10.60
N ALA A 3 -12.48 -24.46 -9.83
CA ALA A 3 -12.44 -24.26 -8.37
C ALA A 3 -12.80 -22.82 -7.91
N ASP A 4 -13.27 -21.98 -8.82
CA ASP A 4 -13.53 -20.54 -8.65
C ASP A 4 -14.98 -20.23 -8.25
N GLU A 5 -15.89 -21.23 -8.33
CA GLU A 5 -17.33 -21.11 -8.07
C GLU A 5 -17.77 -21.64 -6.69
N ASP A 6 -16.85 -22.20 -5.89
CA ASP A 6 -17.19 -22.80 -4.60
C ASP A 6 -17.12 -21.74 -3.47
N PRO A 7 -18.20 -21.45 -2.74
CA PRO A 7 -18.19 -20.44 -1.68
C PRO A 7 -17.25 -20.79 -0.51
N ASP A 8 -16.95 -22.07 -0.30
CA ASP A 8 -15.97 -22.50 0.70
C ASP A 8 -14.52 -22.24 0.26
N TYR A 9 -14.26 -22.15 -1.05
CA TYR A 9 -12.92 -21.86 -1.56
C TYR A 9 -12.39 -20.51 -1.05
N TYR A 10 -13.20 -19.45 -1.12
CA TYR A 10 -12.78 -18.12 -0.69
C TYR A 10 -12.66 -18.00 0.84
N ARG A 11 -13.41 -18.82 1.61
CA ARG A 11 -13.23 -18.91 3.06
C ARG A 11 -11.89 -19.52 3.43
N VAL A 12 -11.55 -20.66 2.83
CA VAL A 12 -10.26 -21.33 3.05
C VAL A 12 -9.10 -20.44 2.60
N PHE A 13 -9.20 -19.86 1.40
CA PHE A 13 -8.22 -18.91 0.88
C PHE A 13 -8.00 -17.72 1.82
N THR A 14 -9.08 -17.13 2.35
CA THR A 14 -8.98 -16.00 3.29
C THR A 14 -8.28 -16.38 4.58
N ALA A 15 -8.63 -17.54 5.16
CA ALA A 15 -8.00 -18.03 6.38
C ALA A 15 -6.51 -18.28 6.18
N GLU A 16 -6.14 -18.95 5.08
CA GLU A 16 -4.74 -19.26 4.76
C GLU A 16 -3.94 -18.00 4.41
N TYR A 17 -4.53 -17.07 3.64
CA TYR A 17 -3.91 -15.76 3.37
C TYR A 17 -3.61 -15.02 4.67
N ASN A 18 -4.57 -14.90 5.58
CA ASN A 18 -4.38 -14.24 6.87
C ASN A 18 -3.34 -14.96 7.76
N TRP A 19 -3.31 -16.30 7.70
CA TRP A 19 -2.30 -17.08 8.41
C TRP A 19 -0.89 -16.82 7.86
N LEU A 20 -0.68 -16.84 6.55
CA LEU A 20 0.62 -16.51 5.93
C LEU A 20 1.04 -15.06 6.22
N ARG A 21 0.06 -14.15 6.25
CA ARG A 21 0.28 -12.75 6.63
C ARG A 21 0.72 -12.59 8.08
N SER A 22 0.28 -13.46 8.99
CA SER A 22 0.74 -13.44 10.39
C SER A 22 2.25 -13.68 10.54
N PHE A 23 2.87 -14.37 9.57
CA PHE A 23 4.32 -14.55 9.47
C PHE A 23 5.04 -13.42 8.72
N ARG A 24 4.36 -12.29 8.46
CA ARG A 24 4.89 -11.15 7.69
C ARG A 24 5.31 -11.50 6.26
N MET A 25 4.74 -12.55 5.66
CA MET A 25 5.02 -12.87 4.25
C MET A 25 4.47 -11.78 3.33
N SER A 26 5.29 -11.36 2.36
CA SER A 26 4.88 -10.41 1.32
C SER A 26 3.87 -11.05 0.36
N ASP A 27 3.04 -10.24 -0.30
CA ASP A 27 2.07 -10.74 -1.29
C ASP A 27 2.77 -11.50 -2.43
N ALA A 28 4.00 -11.12 -2.80
CA ALA A 28 4.80 -11.87 -3.76
C ALA A 28 5.19 -13.28 -3.26
N ALA A 29 5.56 -13.41 -1.97
CA ALA A 29 5.87 -14.70 -1.37
C ALA A 29 4.61 -15.56 -1.21
N ILE A 30 3.48 -14.93 -0.87
CA ILE A 30 2.18 -15.60 -0.78
C ILE A 30 1.70 -16.06 -2.17
N ALA A 31 1.92 -15.26 -3.22
CA ALA A 31 1.59 -15.67 -4.59
C ALA A 31 2.36 -16.93 -5.01
N ARG A 32 3.65 -16.99 -4.65
CA ARG A 32 4.50 -18.17 -4.84
C ARG A 32 3.99 -19.37 -4.04
N HIS A 33 3.56 -19.17 -2.78
CA HIS A 33 2.95 -20.22 -1.95
C HIS A 33 1.71 -20.82 -2.62
N PHE A 34 0.82 -19.98 -3.15
CA PHE A 34 -0.37 -20.41 -3.90
C PHE A 34 -0.08 -20.83 -5.36
N LYS A 35 1.19 -20.89 -5.77
CA LYS A 35 1.63 -21.23 -7.14
C LYS A 35 0.90 -20.41 -8.23
N CYS A 36 0.70 -19.12 -7.97
CA CYS A 36 0.00 -18.22 -8.88
C CYS A 36 0.81 -16.95 -9.15
N SER A 37 0.47 -16.22 -10.21
CA SER A 37 1.06 -14.90 -10.46
C SER A 37 0.51 -13.86 -9.48
N GLY A 38 1.25 -12.75 -9.31
CA GLY A 38 0.80 -11.62 -8.50
C GLY A 38 -0.58 -11.11 -8.94
N ASP A 39 -0.83 -10.99 -10.25
CA ASP A 39 -2.12 -10.58 -10.79
C ASP A 39 -3.27 -11.53 -10.42
N VAL A 40 -3.01 -12.84 -10.44
CA VAL A 40 -4.00 -13.84 -10.05
C VAL A 40 -4.28 -13.77 -8.55
N LEU A 41 -3.25 -13.58 -7.72
CA LEU A 41 -3.43 -13.35 -6.29
C LEU A 41 -4.26 -12.09 -6.03
N MET A 42 -3.97 -10.98 -6.71
CA MET A 42 -4.72 -9.72 -6.59
C MET A 42 -6.20 -9.90 -6.92
N LYS A 43 -6.52 -10.60 -8.01
CA LYS A 43 -7.90 -10.92 -8.37
C LYS A 43 -8.60 -11.78 -7.31
N ARG A 44 -7.90 -12.77 -6.75
CA ARG A 44 -8.43 -13.63 -5.68
C ARG A 44 -8.69 -12.83 -4.40
N LEU A 45 -7.78 -11.94 -4.01
CA LEU A 45 -7.97 -11.04 -2.87
C LEU A 45 -9.19 -10.14 -3.08
N GLN A 46 -9.33 -9.54 -4.25
CA GLN A 46 -10.48 -8.69 -4.57
C GLN A 46 -11.80 -9.46 -4.47
N ARG A 47 -11.86 -10.70 -4.97
CA ARG A 47 -13.05 -11.56 -4.87
C ARG A 47 -13.35 -12.01 -3.44
N ALA A 48 -12.30 -12.22 -2.64
CA ALA A 48 -12.40 -12.52 -1.22
C ALA A 48 -12.74 -11.29 -0.34
N GLY A 49 -12.87 -10.08 -0.93
CA GLY A 49 -13.08 -8.84 -0.17
C GLY A 49 -11.84 -8.37 0.60
N LEU A 50 -10.68 -8.98 0.35
CA LEU A 50 -9.41 -8.63 0.96
C LEU A 50 -8.67 -7.59 0.12
N ARG A 51 -7.83 -6.80 0.79
CA ARG A 51 -6.95 -5.84 0.12
C ARG A 51 -5.50 -6.28 0.31
N SER A 52 -4.79 -6.39 -0.80
CA SER A 52 -3.33 -6.56 -0.79
C SER A 52 -2.68 -5.40 -0.05
N GLU A 53 -1.65 -5.70 0.75
CA GLU A 53 -0.86 -4.66 1.41
C GLU A 53 0.12 -3.99 0.46
N ALA A 54 0.49 -4.65 -0.64
CA ALA A 54 1.30 -4.05 -1.69
C ALA A 54 0.66 -2.74 -2.18
N LEU A 55 1.49 -1.72 -2.28
CA LEU A 55 1.13 -0.38 -2.77
C LEU A 55 1.37 -0.26 -4.27
N SER A 56 2.29 -1.07 -4.80
CA SER A 56 2.62 -1.18 -6.22
C SER A 56 2.66 -2.65 -6.65
N PRO A 57 2.29 -2.98 -7.90
CA PRO A 57 2.58 -4.29 -8.49
C PRO A 57 4.08 -4.49 -8.74
N ASP A 58 4.84 -3.40 -8.86
CA ASP A 58 6.29 -3.43 -8.99
C ASP A 58 6.94 -3.54 -7.60
N ALA A 59 7.75 -4.59 -7.40
CA ALA A 59 8.34 -4.92 -6.11
C ALA A 59 9.40 -3.89 -5.65
N GLU A 60 10.12 -3.26 -6.57
CA GLU A 60 11.11 -2.23 -6.22
C GLU A 60 10.42 -0.94 -5.77
N VAL A 61 9.38 -0.53 -6.50
CA VAL A 61 8.55 0.64 -6.13
C VAL A 61 7.85 0.40 -4.79
N ASP A 62 7.28 -0.79 -4.58
CA ASP A 62 6.64 -1.15 -3.31
C ASP A 62 7.63 -1.13 -2.15
N ALA A 63 8.79 -1.78 -2.30
CA ALA A 63 9.83 -1.82 -1.27
C ALA A 63 10.38 -0.42 -0.94
N ALA A 64 10.66 0.41 -1.96
CA ALA A 64 11.12 1.78 -1.77
C ALA A 64 10.07 2.61 -1.01
N LEU A 65 8.80 2.52 -1.42
CA LEU A 65 7.72 3.26 -0.78
C LEU A 65 7.49 2.81 0.67
N GLN A 66 7.52 1.51 0.94
CA GLN A 66 7.46 0.97 2.31
C GLN A 66 8.64 1.44 3.15
N GLY A 67 9.85 1.49 2.57
CA GLY A 67 11.03 2.06 3.21
C GLY A 67 10.83 3.52 3.62
N PHE A 68 10.34 4.37 2.71
CA PHE A 68 10.05 5.77 3.01
C PHE A 68 8.97 5.93 4.09
N ILE A 69 7.94 5.09 4.06
CA ILE A 69 6.90 5.05 5.09
C ILE A 69 7.53 4.68 6.44
N ALA A 70 8.37 3.64 6.49
CA ALA A 70 9.01 3.17 7.71
C ALA A 70 9.95 4.22 8.31
N GLU A 71 10.76 4.90 7.48
CA GLU A 71 11.64 5.98 7.92
C GLU A 71 10.86 7.19 8.46
N GLY A 72 9.63 7.43 7.98
CA GLY A 72 8.79 8.52 8.43
C GLY A 72 9.31 9.92 8.06
N LYS A 73 10.35 10.01 7.23
CA LYS A 73 10.90 11.27 6.73
C LYS A 73 10.07 11.77 5.53
N PRO A 74 10.06 13.08 5.28
CA PRO A 74 9.46 13.62 4.05
C PRO A 74 10.23 13.14 2.82
N PHE A 75 9.53 12.66 1.80
CA PHE A 75 10.08 12.21 0.52
C PHE A 75 9.26 12.76 -0.65
N ASP A 76 9.82 12.72 -1.84
CA ASP A 76 9.14 13.09 -3.08
C ASP A 76 9.25 11.95 -4.11
N SER A 77 8.56 12.10 -5.25
CA SER A 77 8.56 11.07 -6.30
C SER A 77 9.92 10.87 -6.98
N TRP A 78 10.92 11.71 -6.72
CA TRP A 78 12.29 11.55 -7.23
C TRP A 78 13.22 10.83 -6.26
N ALA A 79 12.76 10.56 -5.03
CA ALA A 79 13.50 9.71 -4.10
C ALA A 79 13.54 8.24 -4.58
N PHE A 80 12.65 7.86 -5.49
CA PHE A 80 12.59 6.52 -6.08
C PHE A 80 13.79 6.27 -7.01
N PRO A 81 14.20 4.99 -7.19
CA PRO A 81 15.25 4.63 -8.14
C PRO A 81 14.95 5.17 -9.55
N LEU A 82 15.97 5.67 -10.26
CA LEU A 82 15.82 6.22 -11.62
C LEU A 82 15.27 5.21 -12.64
N ALA A 83 15.44 3.91 -12.38
CA ALA A 83 14.92 2.84 -13.22
C ALA A 83 13.41 2.57 -13.01
N ALA A 84 12.79 3.14 -11.98
CA ALA A 84 11.38 2.93 -11.69
C ALA A 84 10.49 3.70 -12.68
N ASP A 85 9.43 3.04 -13.17
CA ASP A 85 8.44 3.69 -14.02
C ASP A 85 7.71 4.81 -13.24
N PRO A 86 7.77 6.07 -13.70
CA PRO A 86 7.14 7.20 -13.02
C PRO A 86 5.61 7.07 -12.88
N GLU A 87 4.93 6.37 -13.79
CA GLU A 87 3.49 6.14 -13.68
C GLU A 87 3.18 5.15 -12.55
N LEU A 88 4.01 4.11 -12.37
CA LEU A 88 3.88 3.18 -11.26
C LEU A 88 4.17 3.85 -9.91
N VAL A 89 5.18 4.71 -9.85
CA VAL A 89 5.49 5.51 -8.64
C VAL A 89 4.29 6.39 -8.26
N LYS A 90 3.70 7.11 -9.21
CA LYS A 90 2.50 7.93 -8.95
C LYS A 90 1.30 7.09 -8.51
N ALA A 91 1.07 5.95 -9.14
CA ALA A 91 -0.01 5.04 -8.77
C ALA A 91 0.19 4.54 -7.34
N ALA A 92 1.41 4.12 -6.97
CA ALA A 92 1.75 3.64 -5.64
C ALA A 92 1.57 4.71 -4.56
N ILE A 93 2.05 5.94 -4.82
CA ILE A 93 1.82 7.10 -3.93
C ILE A 93 0.32 7.36 -3.77
N THR A 94 -0.45 7.33 -4.86
CA THR A 94 -1.91 7.56 -4.81
C THR A 94 -2.61 6.49 -3.98
N VAL A 95 -2.22 5.22 -4.12
CA VAL A 95 -2.72 4.11 -3.32
C VAL A 95 -2.37 4.32 -1.84
N ALA A 96 -1.12 4.69 -1.53
CA ALA A 96 -0.67 4.94 -0.17
C ALA A 96 -1.40 6.13 0.49
N VAL A 97 -1.66 7.21 -0.25
CA VAL A 97 -2.49 8.34 0.22
C VAL A 97 -3.93 7.89 0.48
N ARG A 98 -4.55 7.15 -0.45
CA ARG A 98 -5.92 6.65 -0.29
C ARG A 98 -6.07 5.69 0.89
N ARG A 99 -5.02 4.93 1.20
CA ARG A 99 -4.95 4.04 2.37
C ARG A 99 -4.59 4.78 3.66
N GLY A 100 -4.38 6.09 3.60
CA GLY A 100 -4.03 6.91 4.76
C GLY A 100 -2.63 6.63 5.32
N LEU A 101 -1.75 5.95 4.58
CA LEU A 101 -0.39 5.60 5.02
C LEU A 101 0.57 6.79 4.92
N ILE A 102 0.35 7.66 3.93
CA ILE A 102 1.12 8.89 3.71
C ILE A 102 0.18 10.07 3.49
N THR A 103 0.64 11.26 3.86
CA THR A 103 -0.05 12.53 3.64
C THR A 103 0.87 13.50 2.91
N ARG A 104 0.31 14.34 2.04
CA ARG A 104 1.06 15.42 1.39
C ARG A 104 1.28 16.53 2.42
N VAL A 105 2.54 16.82 2.73
CA VAL A 105 2.96 17.82 3.73
C VAL A 105 3.38 19.14 3.11
N GLY A 106 3.55 19.20 1.79
CA GLY A 106 3.85 20.44 1.11
C GLY A 106 4.18 20.23 -0.36
N ASP A 107 4.77 21.28 -0.94
CA ASP A 107 5.18 21.31 -2.34
C ASP A 107 6.63 21.76 -2.46
N ARG A 108 7.41 21.01 -3.23
CA ARG A 108 8.74 21.40 -3.67
C ARG A 108 8.66 22.01 -5.06
N LYS A 109 9.23 23.20 -5.24
CA LYS A 109 9.38 23.80 -6.57
C LYS A 109 10.48 23.04 -7.32
N GLY A 110 10.11 22.31 -8.36
CA GLY A 110 11.03 21.60 -9.23
C GLY A 110 11.22 22.29 -10.58
N LEU A 111 12.22 21.84 -11.35
CA LEU A 111 12.56 22.35 -12.68
C LEU A 111 11.41 22.27 -13.71
N LYS A 112 10.47 21.34 -13.55
CA LYS A 112 9.29 21.14 -14.42
C LYS A 112 7.95 21.29 -13.66
N GLY A 113 7.90 22.12 -12.61
CA GLY A 113 6.66 22.41 -11.86
C GLY A 113 6.72 22.06 -10.37
N LYS A 114 5.57 22.17 -9.69
CA LYS A 114 5.43 21.86 -8.25
C LYS A 114 5.32 20.35 -8.04
N ARG A 115 6.07 19.80 -7.08
CA ARG A 115 6.06 18.38 -6.71
C ARG A 115 5.57 18.23 -5.29
N GLY A 116 4.64 17.32 -5.05
CA GLY A 116 4.19 17.02 -3.69
C GLY A 116 5.30 16.39 -2.87
N ILE A 117 5.49 16.89 -1.65
CA ILE A 117 6.28 16.23 -0.61
C ILE A 117 5.31 15.40 0.22
N TYR A 118 5.61 14.12 0.40
CA TYR A 118 4.82 13.17 1.15
C TYR A 118 5.56 12.74 2.41
N GLN A 119 4.83 12.47 3.47
CA GLN A 119 5.38 11.92 4.69
C GLN A 119 4.42 10.86 5.22
N ARG A 120 4.94 9.88 5.97
CA ARG A 120 4.10 8.94 6.72
C ARG A 120 3.02 9.70 7.48
N SER A 121 1.77 9.30 7.29
CA SER A 121 0.66 9.81 8.09
C SER A 121 0.91 9.41 9.53
N ARG A 122 0.95 10.39 10.44
CA ARG A 122 0.81 10.06 11.86
C ARG A 122 -0.56 9.38 12.02
N PRO A 123 -0.67 8.33 12.86
CA PRO A 123 -1.99 7.92 13.32
C PRO A 123 -2.65 9.18 13.86
N SER A 124 -3.79 9.55 13.29
CA SER A 124 -4.50 10.76 13.68
C SER A 124 -4.76 10.67 15.19
N ALA A 125 -4.04 11.48 15.97
CA ALA A 125 -4.43 11.81 17.32
C ALA A 125 -5.63 12.75 17.21
N SER A 126 -6.79 12.21 16.84
CA SER A 126 -8.04 12.98 16.82
C SER A 126 -9.12 12.18 17.53
N ALA A 127 -9.08 12.24 18.87
CA ALA A 127 -10.25 12.22 19.74
C ALA A 127 -9.89 12.92 21.06
N GLY A 128 -9.44 14.18 20.96
CA GLY A 128 -9.20 15.05 22.10
C GLY A 128 -9.70 16.43 21.75
N GLY A 129 -11.03 16.53 21.58
CA GLY A 129 -11.71 17.79 21.35
C GLY A 129 -11.34 18.77 22.46
N LEU A 130 -10.57 19.79 22.09
CA LEU A 130 -10.28 20.92 22.95
C LEU A 130 -11.56 21.75 22.99
N ILE A 131 -12.49 21.38 23.89
CA ILE A 131 -13.59 22.26 24.26
C ILE A 131 -12.95 23.34 25.14
N GLN A 132 -12.56 24.45 24.51
CA GLN A 132 -12.43 25.71 25.24
C GLN A 132 -13.83 26.09 25.74
N VAL A 133 -14.13 25.79 27.01
CA VAL A 133 -15.18 26.51 27.72
C VAL A 133 -14.54 27.79 28.23
N VAL A 134 -14.79 28.88 27.49
CA VAL A 134 -14.69 30.23 28.04
C VAL A 134 -16.07 30.57 28.59
N ALA A 135 -16.21 30.50 29.91
CA ALA A 135 -17.06 31.31 30.77
C ALA A 135 -16.97 30.77 32.20
#